data_AF-A0A7C9II66-F1
#
_entry.id   AF-A0A7C9II66-F1
#
_cell.length_a   1.000
_cell.length_b   1.000
_cell.length_c   1.000
_cell.angle_alpha   90.00
_cell.angle_beta   90.00
_cell.angle_gamma   90.00
#
_symmetry.space_group_name_H-M   'P 1'
#
loop_
_entity.id
_entity.type
_entity.pdbx_description
1 polymer ?
#
loop_
_entity_poly.entity_id
_entity_poly.type
_entity_poly.pdbx_seq_one_letter_code
_entity_poly.pdbx_strand_id
1 'polypeptide(L)'
;MRVLVDYIFAACSFAALIVAFGLLAEGALSPVMVGPLVAAFVLLALALRKLRFWWQVRHGRLGLMVPGSRRRLKRARRMTMEREPALSADGTEHLAADHPRRLVAEAIDKLRRSWTKDAPDRALSDDEVRSIYALYMYADPSGDDRQKPRAKYLRDIEDRTRFTGLREKVDAWYAARAAERAAYEAWLKEIGGGSMNHLLANGWGPFLKGQPDADAELWHAIAANPDGIERGGRLKAAFWILAQPQCDKATASDFIRGFVYHKRLDHAVAERDGDTVAAFVRVVRRYNSDFYALHSIASGRFLRSIEGYGDREVIRDIERIEKRRNLPKLPRPKGLLARTGPAPDQGARRYTSAFAFSPDKGLHLRPPRLDYSYAD
;
A
#
# COMPACT_ATOMS: atom_id res chain seq x y z
N MET A 1 21.87 -5.40 -13.30
CA MET A 1 22.99 -4.43 -13.46
C MET A 1 23.56 -3.92 -12.14
N ARG A 2 22.76 -3.37 -11.20
CA ARG A 2 23.24 -2.90 -9.87
C ARG A 2 24.02 -3.96 -9.10
N VAL A 3 23.44 -5.16 -8.98
CA VAL A 3 24.07 -6.33 -8.34
C VAL A 3 25.38 -6.70 -9.03
N LEU A 4 25.42 -6.70 -10.37
CA LEU A 4 26.62 -7.00 -11.15
C LEU A 4 27.77 -6.02 -10.85
N VAL A 5 27.48 -4.71 -10.79
CA VAL A 5 28.49 -3.67 -10.47
C VAL A 5 28.97 -3.80 -9.03
N ASP A 6 28.08 -4.11 -8.09
CA ASP A 6 28.43 -4.37 -6.68
C ASP A 6 29.32 -5.63 -6.54
N TYR A 7 29.01 -6.70 -7.28
CA TYR A 7 29.82 -7.92 -7.32
C TYR A 7 31.19 -7.71 -7.97
N ILE A 8 31.27 -6.99 -9.09
CA ILE A 8 32.55 -6.64 -9.73
C ILE A 8 33.40 -5.81 -8.76
N PHE A 9 32.80 -4.86 -8.05
CA PHE A 9 33.51 -4.04 -7.05
C PHE A 9 34.05 -4.87 -5.89
N ALA A 10 33.23 -5.78 -5.33
CA ALA A 10 33.64 -6.66 -4.24
C ALA A 10 34.73 -7.65 -4.71
N ALA A 11 34.56 -8.24 -5.90
CA ALA A 11 35.52 -9.18 -6.48
C ALA A 11 36.87 -8.53 -6.79
N CYS A 12 36.89 -7.34 -7.40
CA CYS A 12 38.14 -6.62 -7.68
C CYS A 12 38.86 -6.19 -6.39
N SER A 13 38.11 -5.75 -5.37
CA SER A 13 38.69 -5.37 -4.07
C SER A 13 39.27 -6.58 -3.32
N PHE A 14 38.60 -7.72 -3.42
CA PHE A 14 39.03 -8.96 -2.78
C PHE A 14 40.23 -9.60 -3.50
N ALA A 15 40.23 -9.62 -4.83
CA ALA A 15 41.36 -10.09 -5.63
C ALA A 15 42.61 -9.24 -5.40
N ALA A 16 42.45 -7.91 -5.30
CA ALA A 16 43.53 -6.98 -4.96
C ALA A 16 44.17 -7.29 -3.60
N LEU A 17 43.34 -7.56 -2.58
CA LEU A 17 43.80 -7.94 -1.25
C LEU A 17 44.55 -9.27 -1.27
N ILE A 18 44.03 -10.28 -1.98
CA ILE A 18 44.68 -11.59 -2.10
C ILE A 18 46.06 -11.46 -2.76
N VAL A 19 46.16 -10.73 -3.87
CA VAL A 19 47.43 -10.54 -4.58
C VAL A 19 48.43 -9.79 -3.70
N ALA A 20 48.00 -8.75 -2.98
CA ALA A 20 48.88 -8.00 -2.08
C ALA A 20 49.38 -8.87 -0.91
N PHE A 21 48.51 -9.67 -0.29
CA PHE A 21 48.89 -10.57 0.81
C PHE A 21 49.76 -11.74 0.35
N GLY A 22 49.48 -12.32 -0.82
CA GLY A 22 50.29 -13.39 -1.39
C GLY A 22 51.72 -12.93 -1.71
N LEU A 23 51.86 -11.78 -2.36
CA LEU A 23 53.18 -11.22 -2.70
C LEU A 23 53.98 -10.77 -1.47
N LEU A 24 53.31 -10.37 -0.38
CA LEU A 24 53.95 -10.10 0.91
C LEU A 24 54.41 -11.38 1.61
N ALA A 25 53.63 -12.45 1.54
CA ALA A 25 53.96 -13.73 2.18
C ALA A 25 55.15 -14.45 1.51
N GLU A 26 55.29 -14.31 0.19
CA GLU A 26 56.38 -14.92 -0.59
C GLU A 26 57.69 -14.12 -0.56
N GLY A 27 57.73 -12.95 0.11
CA GLY A 27 58.91 -12.08 0.12
C GLY A 27 59.29 -11.52 -1.26
N ALA A 28 58.44 -11.69 -2.27
CA ALA A 28 58.68 -11.33 -3.66
C ALA A 28 58.64 -9.81 -3.90
N LEU A 29 58.05 -9.05 -2.98
CA LEU A 29 58.01 -7.59 -3.04
C LEU A 29 59.02 -6.97 -2.07
N SER A 30 59.94 -6.18 -2.63
CA SER A 30 60.78 -5.28 -1.84
C SER A 30 59.89 -4.31 -1.04
N PRO A 31 60.24 -3.98 0.22
CA PRO A 31 59.49 -3.01 1.04
C PRO A 31 59.25 -1.66 0.34
N VAL A 32 60.12 -1.30 -0.60
CA VAL A 32 60.05 -0.07 -1.40
C VAL A 32 58.88 -0.08 -2.39
N MET A 33 58.48 -1.26 -2.88
CA MET A 33 57.42 -1.43 -3.89
C MET A 33 56.01 -1.56 -3.29
N VAL A 34 55.90 -1.84 -1.99
CA VAL A 34 54.61 -1.98 -1.29
C VAL A 34 53.86 -0.64 -1.24
N GLY A 35 54.55 0.46 -0.96
CA GLY A 35 53.96 1.80 -0.89
C GLY A 35 53.25 2.24 -2.18
N PRO A 36 53.93 2.21 -3.34
CA PRO A 36 53.33 2.54 -4.63
C PRO A 36 52.14 1.66 -5.00
N LEU A 37 52.20 0.37 -4.68
CA LEU A 37 51.14 -0.60 -4.99
C LEU A 37 49.88 -0.34 -4.15
N VAL A 38 50.05 -0.07 -2.85
CA VAL A 38 48.95 0.35 -1.97
C VAL A 38 48.36 1.69 -2.44
N ALA A 39 49.19 2.65 -2.83
CA ALA A 39 48.72 3.93 -3.36
C ALA A 39 47.90 3.76 -4.64
N ALA A 40 48.34 2.90 -5.57
CA ALA A 40 47.61 2.59 -6.80
C ALA A 40 46.23 1.96 -6.51
N PHE A 41 46.15 1.04 -5.53
CA PHE A 41 44.87 0.45 -5.12
C PHE A 41 43.93 1.46 -4.45
N VAL A 42 44.45 2.35 -3.61
CA VAL A 42 43.66 3.44 -3.03
C VAL A 42 43.11 4.36 -4.12
N LEU A 43 43.93 4.72 -5.11
CA LEU A 43 43.50 5.54 -6.25
C LEU A 43 42.45 4.82 -7.10
N LEU A 44 42.61 3.54 -7.37
CA LEU A 44 41.62 2.73 -8.11
C LEU A 44 40.29 2.63 -7.36
N ALA A 45 40.33 2.41 -6.04
CA ALA A 45 39.13 2.37 -5.20
C ALA A 45 38.41 3.73 -5.19
N LEU A 46 39.16 4.84 -5.14
CA LEU A 46 38.61 6.20 -5.23
C LEU A 46 38.01 6.47 -6.62
N ALA A 47 38.66 6.03 -7.70
CA ALA A 47 38.17 6.16 -9.07
C ALA A 47 36.88 5.36 -9.29
N LEU A 48 36.84 4.09 -8.87
CA LEU A 48 35.64 3.24 -8.93
C LEU A 48 34.50 3.80 -8.07
N ARG A 49 34.81 4.35 -6.90
CA ARG A 49 33.83 5.04 -6.05
C ARG A 49 33.26 6.28 -6.74
N LYS A 50 34.10 7.09 -7.40
CA LYS A 50 33.65 8.24 -8.21
C LYS A 50 32.80 7.78 -9.40
N LEU A 51 33.19 6.70 -10.09
CA LEU A 51 32.45 6.15 -11.22
C LEU A 51 31.07 5.64 -10.79
N ARG A 52 31.00 4.90 -9.67
CA ARG A 52 29.75 4.45 -9.06
C ARG A 52 28.85 5.63 -8.70
N PHE A 53 29.42 6.66 -8.07
CA PHE A 53 28.70 7.87 -7.73
C PHE A 53 28.13 8.54 -8.99
N TRP A 54 28.95 8.73 -10.01
CA TRP A 54 28.55 9.34 -11.27
C TRP A 54 27.46 8.53 -11.99
N TRP A 55 27.55 7.20 -11.97
CA TRP A 55 26.54 6.30 -12.50
C TRP A 55 25.21 6.42 -11.74
N GLN A 56 25.25 6.49 -10.41
CA GLN A 56 24.06 6.69 -9.58
C GLN A 56 23.40 8.06 -9.82
N VAL A 57 24.19 9.11 -10.04
CA VAL A 57 23.70 10.45 -10.41
C VAL A 57 23.05 10.41 -11.80
N ARG A 58 23.73 9.83 -12.80
CA ARG A 58 23.26 9.77 -14.20
C ARG A 58 21.95 9.00 -14.35
N HIS A 59 21.75 7.96 -13.55
CA HIS A 59 20.51 7.16 -13.58
C HIS A 59 19.46 7.60 -12.56
N GLY A 60 19.63 8.77 -11.92
CA GLY A 60 18.61 9.37 -11.04
C GLY A 60 18.31 8.57 -9.77
N ARG A 61 19.26 7.76 -9.29
CA ARG A 61 19.08 6.85 -8.13
C ARG A 61 19.73 7.34 -6.83
N LEU A 62 20.39 8.49 -6.86
CA LEU A 62 20.62 9.26 -5.65
C LEU A 62 19.36 10.08 -5.45
N GLY A 63 18.68 9.88 -4.33
CA GLY A 63 17.71 10.86 -3.86
C GLY A 63 18.34 12.25 -3.87
N LEU A 64 17.52 13.30 -3.78
CA LEU A 64 17.97 14.68 -3.95
C LEU A 64 18.86 15.19 -2.80
N MET A 65 19.52 14.32 -2.04
CA MET A 65 20.22 14.60 -0.78
C MET A 65 21.73 14.79 -0.96
N VAL A 66 22.33 15.74 -0.24
CA VAL A 66 23.77 16.04 -0.31
C VAL A 66 24.64 14.82 0.06
N PRO A 67 25.60 14.41 -0.79
CA PRO A 67 26.52 13.32 -0.53
C PRO A 67 27.40 13.65 0.69
N GLY A 68 27.21 12.93 1.78
CA GLY A 68 27.98 13.14 3.02
C GLY A 68 27.22 13.85 4.15
N SER A 69 25.96 14.24 3.95
CA SER A 69 25.02 14.54 5.06
C SER A 69 25.02 13.41 6.10
N ARG A 70 25.18 12.15 5.68
CA ARG A 70 25.39 10.98 6.56
C ARG A 70 26.60 11.10 7.49
N ARG A 71 27.72 11.68 7.05
CA ARG A 71 28.94 11.86 7.87
C ARG A 71 28.81 13.07 8.79
N ARG A 72 28.21 14.18 8.33
CA ARG A 72 27.91 15.33 9.19
C ARG A 72 26.87 15.00 10.26
N LEU A 73 25.81 14.24 9.95
CA LEU A 73 24.87 13.73 10.95
C LEU A 73 25.53 12.74 11.91
N LYS A 74 26.39 11.83 11.45
CA LYS A 74 27.12 10.91 12.36
C LYS A 74 28.13 11.64 13.26
N ARG A 75 28.79 12.69 12.76
CA ARG A 75 29.76 13.50 13.52
C ARG A 75 29.07 14.49 14.46
N ALA A 76 27.97 15.10 14.02
CA ALA A 76 27.05 15.86 14.88
C ALA A 76 26.45 14.96 15.96
N ARG A 77 25.97 13.76 15.65
CA ARG A 77 25.50 12.77 16.66
C ARG A 77 26.56 12.36 17.69
N ARG A 78 27.84 12.36 17.32
CA ARG A 78 28.94 12.12 18.27
C ARG A 78 29.27 13.33 19.13
N MET A 79 29.00 14.55 18.66
CA MET A 79 29.26 15.80 19.40
C MET A 79 28.01 16.38 20.09
N THR A 80 26.82 15.88 19.74
CA THR A 80 25.52 16.22 20.30
C THR A 80 24.77 14.91 20.54
N MET A 81 25.24 14.13 21.51
CA MET A 81 24.34 13.27 22.26
C MET A 81 23.45 14.21 23.08
N GLU A 82 22.38 14.73 22.48
CA GLU A 82 21.12 14.99 23.19
C GLU A 82 19.99 15.54 22.32
N ARG A 83 20.21 16.22 21.18
CA ARG A 83 19.08 16.86 20.47
C ARG A 83 19.25 16.94 18.95
N GLU A 84 18.85 15.88 18.24
CA GLU A 84 18.00 15.94 17.02
C GLU A 84 17.88 14.54 16.36
N PRO A 85 16.66 14.08 16.00
CA PRO A 85 16.46 12.68 15.69
C PRO A 85 16.69 12.28 14.24
N ALA A 86 17.16 11.04 14.08
CA ALA A 86 17.07 10.26 12.86
C ALA A 86 15.61 10.05 12.46
N LEU A 87 15.34 9.90 11.16
CA LEU A 87 14.09 9.34 10.62
C LEU A 87 13.97 7.82 10.89
N SER A 88 14.17 7.39 12.14
CA SER A 88 13.70 6.11 12.66
C SER A 88 12.47 6.37 13.53
N ALA A 89 11.63 5.35 13.74
CA ALA A 89 10.47 5.44 14.63
C ALA A 89 10.82 6.04 16.02
N ASP A 90 12.04 5.82 16.51
CA ASP A 90 12.61 6.44 17.74
C ASP A 90 12.54 7.97 17.75
N GLY A 91 12.68 8.62 16.59
CA GLY A 91 12.73 10.08 16.50
C GLY A 91 11.38 10.78 16.70
N THR A 92 10.31 10.01 16.56
CA THR A 92 8.92 10.46 16.71
C THR A 92 8.27 9.93 17.98
N GLU A 93 9.01 9.24 18.85
CA GLU A 93 8.49 8.68 20.11
C GLU A 93 7.95 9.76 21.05
N HIS A 94 8.52 10.97 21.01
CA HIS A 94 8.04 12.12 21.79
C HIS A 94 6.79 12.79 21.21
N LEU A 95 6.36 12.41 20.01
CA LEU A 95 5.12 12.90 19.43
C LEU A 95 3.98 11.96 19.85
N ALA A 96 2.82 12.54 20.17
CA ALA A 96 1.59 11.79 20.43
C ALA A 96 1.33 10.79 19.29
N ALA A 97 0.74 9.63 19.62
CA ALA A 97 0.57 8.53 18.68
C ALA A 97 -0.25 8.92 17.43
N ASP A 98 -1.12 9.91 17.57
CA ASP A 98 -1.98 10.50 16.54
C ASP A 98 -1.37 11.72 15.83
N HIS A 99 -0.15 12.13 16.19
CA HIS A 99 0.47 13.32 15.62
C HIS A 99 0.74 13.12 14.11
N PRO A 100 0.29 14.03 13.21
CA PRO A 100 0.36 13.83 11.75
C PRO A 100 1.76 13.48 11.21
N ARG A 101 2.80 14.11 11.76
CA ARG A 101 4.21 13.83 11.39
C ARG A 101 4.64 12.38 11.69
N ARG A 102 4.16 11.82 12.80
CA ARG A 102 4.47 10.43 13.19
C ARG A 102 3.76 9.46 12.26
N LEU A 103 2.48 9.68 11.98
CA LEU A 103 1.70 8.87 11.05
C LEU A 103 2.30 8.83 9.64
N VAL A 104 2.80 9.97 9.14
CA VAL A 104 3.45 10.04 7.83
C VAL A 104 4.79 9.32 7.81
N ALA A 105 5.61 9.48 8.86
CA ALA A 105 6.88 8.76 8.98
C ALA A 105 6.66 7.24 9.05
N GLU A 106 5.68 6.78 9.83
CA GLU A 106 5.28 5.37 9.93
C GLU A 106 4.74 4.83 8.60
N ALA A 107 3.92 5.60 7.88
CA ALA A 107 3.39 5.22 6.57
C ALA A 107 4.50 5.07 5.52
N ILE A 108 5.46 6.00 5.49
CA ILE A 108 6.62 5.96 4.60
C ILE A 108 7.52 4.76 4.95
N ASP A 109 7.75 4.48 6.22
CA ASP A 109 8.55 3.33 6.64
C ASP A 109 7.85 2.00 6.31
N LYS A 110 6.52 1.94 6.48
CA LYS A 110 5.71 0.79 6.07
C LYS A 110 5.79 0.55 4.56
N LEU A 111 5.65 1.60 3.75
CA LEU A 111 5.83 1.56 2.29
C LEU A 111 7.24 1.10 1.90
N ARG A 112 8.27 1.59 2.60
CA ARG A 112 9.66 1.15 2.39
C ARG A 112 9.81 -0.34 2.64
N ARG A 113 9.29 -0.84 3.78
CA ARG A 113 9.38 -2.27 4.13
C ARG A 113 8.63 -3.15 3.13
N SER A 114 7.45 -2.75 2.67
CA SER A 114 6.68 -3.51 1.67
C SER A 114 7.40 -3.53 0.31
N TRP A 115 7.85 -2.38 -0.21
CA TRP A 115 8.55 -2.35 -1.50
C TRP A 115 9.89 -3.08 -1.49
N THR A 116 10.64 -3.03 -0.38
CA THR A 116 11.88 -3.79 -0.25
C THR A 116 11.63 -5.30 -0.28
N LYS A 117 10.47 -5.75 0.22
CA LYS A 117 10.08 -7.17 0.21
C LYS A 117 9.55 -7.62 -1.15
N ASP A 118 8.70 -6.80 -1.77
CA ASP A 118 7.89 -7.24 -2.92
C ASP A 118 8.52 -6.88 -4.27
N ALA A 119 9.36 -5.84 -4.34
CA ALA A 119 10.04 -5.38 -5.56
C ALA A 119 11.42 -4.77 -5.26
N PRO A 120 12.41 -5.57 -4.82
CA PRO A 120 13.70 -5.08 -4.31
C PRO A 120 14.53 -4.32 -5.36
N ASP A 121 14.29 -4.56 -6.64
CA ASP A 121 14.92 -3.87 -7.78
C ASP A 121 14.35 -2.45 -8.02
N ARG A 122 13.11 -2.21 -7.58
CA ARG A 122 12.38 -0.93 -7.63
C ARG A 122 12.27 -0.22 -6.28
N ALA A 123 12.73 -0.87 -5.21
CA ALA A 123 12.68 -0.31 -3.86
C ALA A 123 13.48 1.01 -3.78
N LEU A 124 12.83 2.04 -3.21
CA LEU A 124 13.45 3.33 -2.97
C LEU A 124 14.61 3.19 -1.99
N SER A 125 15.70 3.90 -2.28
CA SER A 125 16.79 4.11 -1.34
C SER A 125 16.35 4.97 -0.15
N ASP A 126 17.06 4.84 0.97
CA ASP A 126 16.82 5.69 2.15
C ASP A 126 16.91 7.19 1.82
N ASP A 127 17.75 7.58 0.86
CA ASP A 127 17.93 8.98 0.49
C ASP A 127 16.74 9.49 -0.36
N GLU A 128 16.16 8.64 -1.21
CA GLU A 128 14.90 8.94 -1.94
C GLU A 128 13.71 9.04 -0.96
N VAL A 129 13.61 8.11 -0.02
CA VAL A 129 12.59 8.13 1.04
C VAL A 129 12.66 9.42 1.86
N ARG A 130 13.87 9.83 2.26
CA ARG A 130 14.09 11.10 2.97
C ARG A 130 13.75 12.31 2.12
N SER A 131 14.04 12.25 0.81
CA SER A 131 13.70 13.34 -0.12
C SER A 131 12.19 13.50 -0.25
N ILE A 132 11.43 12.39 -0.29
CA ILE A 132 9.96 12.40 -0.30
C ILE A 132 9.42 12.96 1.01
N TYR A 133 9.97 12.55 2.16
CA TYR A 133 9.58 13.11 3.45
C TYR A 133 9.90 14.61 3.55
N ALA A 134 11.09 15.03 3.11
CA ALA A 134 11.46 16.45 3.06
C ALA A 134 10.52 17.23 2.13
N LEU A 135 10.13 16.66 0.99
CA LEU A 135 9.16 17.24 0.07
C LEU A 135 7.79 17.38 0.72
N TYR A 136 7.30 16.36 1.42
CA TYR A 136 6.05 16.42 2.19
C TYR A 136 6.09 17.51 3.26
N MET A 137 7.16 17.56 4.06
CA MET A 137 7.33 18.55 5.12
C MET A 137 7.48 19.97 4.60
N TYR A 138 8.10 20.13 3.42
CA TYR A 138 8.19 21.40 2.72
C TYR A 138 6.85 21.83 2.10
N ALA A 139 6.05 20.84 1.68
CA ALA A 139 4.76 20.99 1.03
C ALA A 139 3.60 21.27 1.99
N ASP A 140 3.67 20.75 3.20
CA ASP A 140 2.59 20.79 4.18
C ASP A 140 2.23 22.23 4.60
N PRO A 141 1.05 22.75 4.24
CA PRO A 141 0.60 24.08 4.63
C PRO A 141 0.08 24.15 6.07
N SER A 142 -0.15 23.00 6.73
CA SER A 142 -0.78 22.87 8.04
C SER A 142 0.21 22.84 9.22
N GLY A 143 1.52 22.83 8.94
CA GLY A 143 2.52 22.86 10.00
C GLY A 143 2.43 24.14 10.84
N ASP A 144 2.24 23.96 12.15
CA ASP A 144 2.28 24.98 13.23
C ASP A 144 3.47 25.97 13.15
N ASP A 145 4.50 25.58 12.40
CA ASP A 145 5.73 26.32 12.14
C ASP A 145 5.62 27.24 10.89
N ARG A 146 4.51 27.96 10.70
CA ARG A 146 4.43 29.03 9.67
C ARG A 146 5.56 30.06 9.82
N GLN A 147 6.13 30.18 11.02
CA GLN A 147 7.21 31.10 11.36
C GLN A 147 8.63 30.52 11.23
N LYS A 148 8.83 29.19 11.15
CA LYS A 148 10.18 28.63 11.00
C LYS A 148 10.55 28.51 9.52
N PRO A 149 11.77 28.90 9.11
CA PRO A 149 12.16 28.86 7.71
C PRO A 149 12.10 27.43 7.17
N ARG A 150 11.18 27.19 6.22
CA ARG A 150 11.12 25.97 5.39
C ARG A 150 12.47 25.61 4.75
N ALA A 151 13.36 26.61 4.65
CA ALA A 151 14.76 26.49 4.24
C ALA A 151 15.56 25.42 4.99
N LYS A 152 15.20 25.03 6.23
CA LYS A 152 15.89 23.95 6.95
C LYS A 152 15.80 22.60 6.23
N TYR A 153 14.68 22.33 5.55
CA TYR A 153 14.48 21.10 4.78
C TYR A 153 15.20 21.10 3.43
N LEU A 154 15.65 22.27 2.96
CA LEU A 154 16.45 22.43 1.75
C LEU A 154 17.96 22.36 2.01
N ARG A 155 18.40 22.37 3.29
CA ARG A 155 19.83 22.33 3.65
C ARG A 155 20.49 21.03 3.21
N ASP A 156 19.74 19.93 3.33
CA ASP A 156 20.23 18.60 2.99
C ASP A 156 19.90 18.19 1.56
N ILE A 157 19.27 19.06 0.76
CA ILE A 157 18.93 18.82 -0.64
C ILE A 157 20.07 19.31 -1.56
N GLU A 158 20.69 18.37 -2.28
CA GLU A 158 21.75 18.58 -3.27
C GLU A 158 21.23 19.31 -4.51
N ASP A 159 20.22 18.74 -5.16
CA ASP A 159 19.63 19.29 -6.38
C ASP A 159 18.33 20.01 -6.06
N ARG A 160 18.47 21.27 -5.63
CA ARG A 160 17.34 22.14 -5.28
C ARG A 160 16.44 22.42 -6.48
N THR A 161 16.98 22.46 -7.69
CA THR A 161 16.21 22.70 -8.91
C THR A 161 15.25 21.54 -9.19
N ARG A 162 15.74 20.29 -9.13
CA ARG A 162 14.87 19.11 -9.26
C ARG A 162 13.88 18.99 -8.10
N PHE A 163 14.28 19.35 -6.88
CA PHE A 163 13.39 19.35 -5.72
C PHE A 163 12.24 20.36 -5.90
N THR A 164 12.54 21.58 -6.35
CA THR A 164 11.53 22.59 -6.63
C THR A 164 10.64 22.18 -7.81
N GLY A 165 11.18 21.58 -8.87
CA GLY A 165 10.36 21.04 -9.97
C GLY A 165 9.42 19.91 -9.53
N LEU A 166 9.84 19.04 -8.59
CA LEU A 166 8.93 18.05 -7.98
C LEU A 166 7.87 18.72 -7.11
N ARG A 167 8.24 19.77 -6.37
CA ARG A 167 7.30 20.55 -5.56
C ARG A 167 6.23 21.20 -6.44
N GLU A 168 6.61 21.80 -7.56
CA GLU A 168 5.68 22.39 -8.52
C GLU A 168 4.72 21.35 -9.09
N LYS A 169 5.18 20.12 -9.39
CA LYS A 169 4.31 19.03 -9.82
C LYS A 169 3.32 18.60 -8.72
N VAL A 170 3.78 18.53 -7.47
CA VAL A 170 2.91 18.24 -6.33
C VAL A 170 1.89 19.35 -6.12
N ASP A 171 2.30 20.62 -6.26
CA ASP A 171 1.41 21.77 -6.17
C ASP A 171 0.41 21.83 -7.32
N ALA A 172 0.83 21.58 -8.55
CA ALA A 172 -0.06 21.47 -9.70
C ALA A 172 -1.07 20.33 -9.50
N TRP A 173 -0.64 19.19 -8.96
CA TRP A 173 -1.52 18.08 -8.62
C TRP A 173 -2.52 18.47 -7.52
N TYR A 174 -2.08 19.13 -6.45
CA TYR A 174 -2.99 19.60 -5.40
C TYR A 174 -3.94 20.70 -5.90
N ALA A 175 -3.46 21.62 -6.73
CA ALA A 175 -4.25 22.71 -7.32
C ALA A 175 -5.31 22.16 -8.27
N ALA A 176 -4.94 21.21 -9.14
CA ALA A 176 -5.88 20.48 -9.99
C ALA A 176 -6.98 19.79 -9.17
N ARG A 177 -6.65 19.34 -7.95
CA ARG A 177 -7.58 18.67 -7.04
C ARG A 177 -8.22 19.58 -5.99
N ALA A 178 -7.92 20.87 -5.98
CA ALA A 178 -8.41 21.79 -4.96
C ALA A 178 -9.92 21.99 -5.10
N ALA A 179 -10.42 22.14 -6.33
CA ALA A 179 -11.85 22.20 -6.61
C ALA A 179 -12.57 20.88 -6.23
N GLU A 180 -11.93 19.73 -6.47
CA GLU A 180 -12.45 18.41 -6.08
C GLU A 180 -12.58 18.28 -4.57
N ARG A 181 -11.52 18.66 -3.85
CA ARG A 181 -11.48 18.63 -2.40
C ARG A 181 -12.47 19.61 -1.80
N ALA A 182 -12.58 20.82 -2.36
CA ALA A 182 -13.57 21.81 -1.93
C ALA A 182 -15.00 21.33 -2.18
N ALA A 183 -15.28 20.71 -3.33
CA ALA A 183 -16.59 20.11 -3.62
C ALA A 183 -16.90 18.96 -2.66
N TYR A 184 -15.93 18.09 -2.37
CA TYR A 184 -16.08 17.01 -1.39
C TYR A 184 -16.27 17.53 0.04
N GLU A 185 -15.52 18.54 0.47
CA GLU A 185 -15.64 19.16 1.80
C GLU A 185 -16.96 19.94 1.93
N ALA A 186 -17.38 20.66 0.89
CA ALA A 186 -18.68 21.33 0.81
C ALA A 186 -19.82 20.32 0.87
N TRP A 187 -19.72 19.23 0.09
CA TRP A 187 -20.67 18.12 0.13
C TRP A 187 -20.71 17.46 1.51
N LEU A 188 -19.57 17.18 2.15
CA LEU A 188 -19.49 16.65 3.52
C LEU A 188 -20.16 17.59 4.54
N LYS A 189 -19.99 18.90 4.37
CA LYS A 189 -20.57 19.93 5.22
C LYS A 189 -22.08 20.07 5.01
N GLU A 190 -22.56 19.98 3.76
CA GLU A 190 -23.96 20.11 3.37
C GLU A 190 -24.78 18.89 3.80
N ILE A 191 -24.26 17.68 3.59
CA ILE A 191 -24.92 16.47 4.06
C ILE A 191 -24.79 16.30 5.59
N GLY A 192 -23.93 17.08 6.26
CA GLY A 192 -23.76 17.08 7.72
C GLY A 192 -23.22 15.77 8.31
N GLY A 193 -22.53 14.94 7.52
CA GLY A 193 -22.26 13.54 7.89
C GLY A 193 -23.54 12.71 8.04
N GLY A 194 -24.65 13.18 7.47
CA GLY A 194 -26.00 12.67 7.59
C GLY A 194 -26.12 11.27 7.03
N SER A 195 -25.93 10.32 7.93
CA SER A 195 -26.20 8.93 7.67
C SER A 195 -27.60 8.76 7.06
N MET A 196 -27.65 8.05 5.94
CA MET A 196 -28.90 7.61 5.30
C MET A 196 -29.44 6.35 5.97
N ASN A 197 -28.95 5.99 7.16
CA ASN A 197 -29.42 4.82 7.92
C ASN A 197 -30.92 4.88 8.25
N HIS A 198 -31.57 6.06 8.24
CA HIS A 198 -33.03 6.15 8.37
C HIS A 198 -33.76 5.44 7.21
N LEU A 199 -33.16 5.35 6.02
CA LEU A 199 -33.68 4.55 4.90
C LEU A 199 -33.59 3.05 5.16
N LEU A 200 -32.80 2.64 6.16
CA LEU A 200 -32.67 1.26 6.63
C LEU A 200 -33.59 0.97 7.83
N ALA A 201 -34.59 1.82 8.12
CA ALA A 201 -35.54 1.59 9.22
C ALA A 201 -36.22 0.21 9.13
N ASN A 202 -36.50 -0.25 7.90
CA ASN A 202 -37.06 -1.58 7.63
C ASN A 202 -36.00 -2.65 7.33
N GLY A 203 -34.72 -2.33 7.55
CA GLY A 203 -33.58 -3.18 7.26
C GLY A 203 -33.06 -3.08 5.82
N TRP A 204 -31.91 -3.71 5.59
CA TRP A 204 -31.22 -3.72 4.30
C TRP A 204 -32.00 -4.40 3.18
N GLY A 205 -32.76 -5.45 3.49
CA GLY A 205 -33.48 -6.24 2.48
C GLY A 205 -34.49 -5.40 1.70
N PRO A 206 -35.46 -4.74 2.37
CA PRO A 206 -36.39 -3.83 1.69
C PRO A 206 -35.70 -2.68 0.96
N PHE A 207 -34.67 -2.05 1.55
CA PHE A 207 -33.92 -0.98 0.90
C PHE A 207 -33.28 -1.42 -0.43
N LEU A 208 -32.57 -2.55 -0.43
CA LEU A 208 -31.90 -3.05 -1.63
C LEU A 208 -32.89 -3.50 -2.71
N LYS A 209 -34.02 -4.11 -2.31
CA LYS A 209 -35.09 -4.51 -3.24
C LYS A 209 -35.87 -3.32 -3.81
N GLY A 210 -35.86 -2.18 -3.12
CA GLY A 210 -36.49 -0.95 -3.58
C GLY A 210 -35.68 -0.16 -4.60
N GLN A 211 -34.44 -0.59 -4.90
CA GLN A 211 -33.63 0.06 -5.93
C GLN A 211 -34.12 -0.31 -7.33
N PRO A 212 -34.11 0.63 -8.30
CA PRO A 212 -34.49 0.36 -9.69
C PRO A 212 -33.72 -0.80 -10.35
N ASP A 213 -32.43 -0.95 -10.02
CA ASP A 213 -31.56 -1.99 -10.59
C ASP A 213 -30.32 -2.22 -9.67
N ALA A 214 -29.44 -3.13 -10.05
CA ALA A 214 -28.24 -3.50 -9.31
C ALA A 214 -27.15 -2.41 -9.35
N ASP A 215 -26.88 -1.77 -8.21
CA ASP A 215 -25.71 -0.92 -8.03
C ASP A 215 -24.51 -1.77 -7.59
N ALA A 216 -23.70 -2.20 -8.55
CA ALA A 216 -22.58 -3.10 -8.31
C ALA A 216 -21.60 -2.58 -7.24
N GLU A 217 -21.31 -1.28 -7.21
CA GLU A 217 -20.37 -0.69 -6.25
C GLU A 217 -20.96 -0.64 -4.83
N LEU A 218 -22.23 -0.25 -4.70
CA LEU A 218 -22.91 -0.24 -3.41
C LEU A 218 -23.03 -1.68 -2.86
N TRP A 219 -23.42 -2.62 -3.72
CA TRP A 219 -23.53 -4.04 -3.36
C TRP A 219 -22.18 -4.60 -2.93
N HIS A 220 -21.11 -4.26 -3.65
CA HIS A 220 -19.76 -4.63 -3.27
C HIS A 220 -19.38 -4.08 -1.90
N ALA A 221 -19.62 -2.78 -1.63
CA ALA A 221 -19.31 -2.16 -0.35
C ALA A 221 -20.06 -2.83 0.82
N ILE A 222 -21.33 -3.22 0.62
CA ILE A 222 -22.16 -3.87 1.65
C ILE A 222 -21.71 -5.31 1.91
N ALA A 223 -21.45 -6.09 0.85
CA ALA A 223 -21.17 -7.52 0.95
C ALA A 223 -19.69 -7.81 1.23
N ALA A 224 -18.76 -7.18 0.51
CA ALA A 224 -17.34 -7.49 0.60
C ALA A 224 -16.66 -6.92 1.85
N ASN A 225 -17.33 -6.01 2.58
CA ASN A 225 -16.78 -5.46 3.81
C ASN A 225 -17.10 -6.36 5.03
N PRO A 226 -16.09 -6.88 5.74
CA PRO A 226 -16.29 -7.77 6.89
C PRO A 226 -16.59 -7.03 8.21
N ASP A 227 -16.27 -5.75 8.30
CA ASP A 227 -16.33 -4.99 9.55
C ASP A 227 -17.79 -4.71 9.94
N GLY A 228 -18.23 -5.32 11.04
CA GLY A 228 -19.60 -5.19 11.53
C GLY A 228 -20.65 -5.86 10.64
N ILE A 229 -20.28 -6.86 9.83
CA ILE A 229 -21.23 -7.53 8.90
C ILE A 229 -22.43 -8.20 9.59
N GLU A 230 -22.29 -8.55 10.87
CA GLU A 230 -23.37 -9.15 11.66
C GLU A 230 -24.40 -8.12 12.17
N ARG A 231 -24.07 -6.81 12.12
CA ARG A 231 -24.93 -5.76 12.67
C ARG A 231 -26.07 -5.41 11.71
N GLY A 232 -27.25 -5.14 12.28
CA GLY A 232 -28.39 -4.57 11.55
C GLY A 232 -28.90 -5.42 10.38
N GLY A 233 -28.65 -6.74 10.38
CA GLY A 233 -29.07 -7.64 9.30
C GLY A 233 -28.22 -7.55 8.03
N ARG A 234 -27.04 -6.91 8.07
CA ARG A 234 -26.18 -6.74 6.88
C ARG A 234 -25.70 -8.07 6.30
N LEU A 235 -25.41 -9.08 7.13
CA LEU A 235 -25.03 -10.41 6.65
C LEU A 235 -26.13 -11.07 5.82
N LYS A 236 -27.40 -10.97 6.26
CA LYS A 236 -28.55 -11.46 5.49
C LYS A 236 -28.66 -10.74 4.15
N ALA A 237 -28.42 -9.44 4.13
CA ALA A 237 -28.38 -8.65 2.90
C ALA A 237 -27.21 -9.02 1.98
N ALA A 238 -26.02 -9.28 2.53
CA ALA A 238 -24.87 -9.76 1.77
C ALA A 238 -25.18 -11.09 1.08
N PHE A 239 -25.79 -12.05 1.79
CA PHE A 239 -26.24 -13.31 1.16
C PHE A 239 -27.33 -13.10 0.11
N TRP A 240 -28.23 -12.12 0.28
CA TRP A 240 -29.22 -11.78 -0.74
C TRP A 240 -28.55 -11.20 -1.99
N ILE A 241 -27.60 -10.27 -1.84
CA ILE A 241 -26.79 -9.71 -2.94
C ILE A 241 -26.10 -10.85 -3.70
N LEU A 242 -25.41 -11.74 -3.00
CA LEU A 242 -24.68 -12.88 -3.57
C LEU A 242 -25.59 -13.98 -4.15
N ALA A 243 -26.92 -13.85 -3.99
CA ALA A 243 -27.89 -14.70 -4.66
C ALA A 243 -28.35 -14.12 -6.00
N GLN A 244 -28.06 -12.85 -6.29
CA GLN A 244 -28.46 -12.20 -7.54
C GLN A 244 -27.44 -12.48 -8.65
N PRO A 245 -27.87 -12.82 -9.88
CA PRO A 245 -26.96 -12.99 -11.01
C PRO A 245 -26.26 -11.68 -11.44
N GLN A 246 -26.86 -10.53 -11.11
CA GLN A 246 -26.27 -9.20 -11.31
C GLN A 246 -25.19 -8.87 -10.27
N CYS A 247 -24.92 -9.72 -9.29
CA CYS A 247 -23.80 -9.50 -8.40
C CYS A 247 -22.47 -9.64 -9.17
N ASP A 248 -21.54 -8.73 -8.92
CA ASP A 248 -20.21 -8.78 -9.51
C ASP A 248 -19.41 -9.97 -8.97
N LYS A 249 -18.67 -10.69 -9.85
CA LYS A 249 -17.86 -11.84 -9.46
C LYS A 249 -16.77 -11.44 -8.45
N ALA A 250 -16.23 -10.23 -8.54
CA ALA A 250 -15.26 -9.72 -7.57
C ALA A 250 -15.88 -9.55 -6.17
N THR A 251 -17.16 -9.15 -6.08
CA THR A 251 -17.89 -9.07 -4.80
C THR A 251 -18.00 -10.44 -4.15
N ALA A 252 -18.33 -11.48 -4.93
CA ALA A 252 -18.40 -12.83 -4.41
C ALA A 252 -17.04 -13.37 -3.97
N SER A 253 -15.99 -13.11 -4.74
CA SER A 253 -14.62 -13.48 -4.36
C SER A 253 -14.21 -12.82 -3.04
N ASP A 254 -14.34 -11.50 -2.95
CA ASP A 254 -13.92 -10.74 -1.76
C ASP A 254 -14.78 -11.08 -0.53
N PHE A 255 -16.08 -11.38 -0.71
CA PHE A 255 -16.91 -11.93 0.37
C PHE A 255 -16.37 -13.28 0.85
N ILE A 256 -16.11 -14.25 -0.03
CA ILE A 256 -15.61 -15.58 0.36
C ILE A 256 -14.30 -15.43 1.16
N ARG A 257 -13.37 -14.62 0.65
CA ARG A 257 -12.07 -14.36 1.28
C ARG A 257 -12.25 -13.72 2.65
N GLY A 258 -13.04 -12.65 2.74
CA GLY A 258 -13.32 -11.95 4.00
C GLY A 258 -14.03 -12.83 5.03
N PHE A 259 -15.02 -13.61 4.60
CA PHE A 259 -15.81 -14.47 5.48
C PHE A 259 -14.94 -15.55 6.15
N VAL A 260 -13.98 -16.13 5.43
CA VAL A 260 -13.04 -17.11 5.98
C VAL A 260 -11.92 -16.43 6.78
N TYR A 261 -11.32 -15.36 6.26
CA TYR A 261 -10.23 -14.62 6.92
C TYR A 261 -10.65 -14.11 8.31
N HIS A 262 -11.86 -13.56 8.42
CA HIS A 262 -12.42 -13.08 9.68
C HIS A 262 -13.08 -14.18 10.52
N LYS A 263 -12.79 -15.45 10.23
CA LYS A 263 -13.26 -16.64 10.97
C LYS A 263 -14.79 -16.76 11.08
N ARG A 264 -15.57 -16.09 10.25
CA ARG A 264 -17.05 -16.10 10.33
C ARG A 264 -17.61 -17.49 10.06
N LEU A 265 -16.98 -18.25 9.16
CA LEU A 265 -17.34 -19.66 8.96
C LEU A 265 -17.09 -20.51 10.21
N ASP A 266 -15.97 -20.31 10.92
CA ASP A 266 -15.67 -21.04 12.16
C ASP A 266 -16.66 -20.69 13.26
N HIS A 267 -17.02 -19.40 13.38
CA HIS A 267 -18.04 -18.93 14.33
C HIS A 267 -19.42 -19.53 14.03
N ALA A 268 -19.91 -19.45 12.79
CA ALA A 268 -21.20 -20.03 12.40
C ALA A 268 -21.27 -21.55 12.69
N VAL A 269 -20.18 -22.28 12.42
CA VAL A 269 -20.10 -23.71 12.76
C VAL A 269 -20.11 -23.93 14.27
N ALA A 270 -19.36 -23.13 15.04
CA ALA A 270 -19.30 -23.25 16.49
C ALA A 270 -20.68 -23.03 17.14
N GLU A 271 -21.42 -22.07 16.62
CA GLU A 271 -22.77 -21.70 17.08
C GLU A 271 -23.87 -22.61 16.52
N ARG A 272 -23.51 -23.60 15.68
CA ARG A 272 -24.45 -24.49 14.99
C ARG A 272 -25.46 -23.74 14.10
N ASP A 273 -25.06 -22.60 13.56
CA ASP A 273 -25.84 -21.83 12.58
C ASP A 273 -25.75 -22.49 11.20
N GLY A 274 -26.55 -23.54 11.03
CA GLY A 274 -26.64 -24.32 9.80
C GLY A 274 -27.07 -23.49 8.58
N ASP A 275 -27.87 -22.46 8.79
CA ASP A 275 -28.38 -21.60 7.72
C ASP A 275 -27.27 -20.72 7.12
N THR A 276 -26.45 -20.11 7.98
CA THR A 276 -25.29 -19.33 7.54
C THR A 276 -24.25 -20.21 6.86
N VAL A 277 -23.97 -21.40 7.39
CA VAL A 277 -23.05 -22.36 6.75
C VAL A 277 -23.58 -22.79 5.38
N ALA A 278 -24.87 -23.14 5.28
CA ALA A 278 -25.49 -23.52 4.01
C ALA A 278 -25.50 -22.36 3.00
N ALA A 279 -25.74 -21.12 3.46
CA ALA A 279 -25.68 -19.93 2.62
C ALA A 279 -24.27 -19.70 2.06
N PHE A 280 -23.24 -19.79 2.91
CA PHE A 280 -21.84 -19.70 2.48
C PHE A 280 -21.49 -20.78 1.43
N VAL A 281 -21.89 -22.03 1.66
CA VAL A 281 -21.68 -23.14 0.71
C VAL A 281 -22.33 -22.84 -0.65
N ARG A 282 -23.54 -22.26 -0.67
CA ARG A 282 -24.20 -21.83 -1.92
C ARG A 282 -23.41 -20.74 -2.65
N VAL A 283 -22.86 -19.77 -1.94
CA VAL A 283 -22.02 -18.71 -2.54
C VAL A 283 -20.80 -19.31 -3.22
N VAL A 284 -20.09 -20.23 -2.57
CA VAL A 284 -18.92 -20.91 -3.15
C VAL A 284 -19.30 -21.73 -4.39
N ARG A 285 -20.43 -22.43 -4.36
CA ARG A 285 -20.91 -23.20 -5.53
C ARG A 285 -21.23 -22.30 -6.72
N ARG A 286 -21.96 -21.20 -6.50
CA ARG A 286 -22.25 -20.20 -7.54
C ARG A 286 -20.99 -19.58 -8.13
N TYR A 287 -20.02 -19.26 -7.26
CA TYR A 287 -18.73 -18.72 -7.69
C TYR A 287 -18.00 -19.67 -8.63
N ASN A 288 -17.97 -20.96 -8.28
CA ASN A 288 -17.30 -21.99 -9.07
C ASN A 288 -18.06 -22.37 -10.35
N SER A 289 -19.34 -22.03 -10.48
CA SER A 289 -20.18 -22.35 -11.64
C SER A 289 -20.37 -21.17 -12.60
N ASP A 290 -19.54 -20.12 -12.48
CA ASP A 290 -19.63 -18.89 -13.28
C ASP A 290 -21.02 -18.24 -13.28
N PHE A 291 -21.74 -18.34 -12.15
CA PHE A 291 -23.07 -17.75 -11.99
C PHE A 291 -23.09 -16.20 -12.12
N TYR A 292 -21.98 -15.55 -11.75
CA TYR A 292 -21.87 -14.09 -11.72
C TYR A 292 -21.38 -13.57 -13.07
N ALA A 293 -22.29 -12.98 -13.86
CA ALA A 293 -21.99 -12.49 -15.20
C ALA A 293 -21.28 -11.12 -15.23
N LEU A 294 -21.31 -10.36 -14.13
CA LEU A 294 -20.72 -9.02 -14.06
C LEU A 294 -19.26 -9.05 -13.59
N HIS A 295 -18.41 -8.31 -14.31
CA HIS A 295 -16.97 -8.14 -14.04
C HIS A 295 -16.55 -6.66 -14.11
N SER A 296 -17.33 -5.75 -13.50
CA SER A 296 -17.00 -4.32 -13.44
C SER A 296 -15.97 -3.96 -12.38
N ILE A 297 -15.88 -4.75 -11.32
CA ILE A 297 -15.10 -4.38 -10.14
C ILE A 297 -13.77 -5.13 -10.16
N ALA A 298 -12.67 -4.40 -10.01
CA ALA A 298 -11.38 -5.01 -9.76
C ALA A 298 -11.38 -5.67 -8.37
N SER A 299 -11.15 -6.98 -8.32
CA SER A 299 -11.02 -7.75 -7.08
C SER A 299 -9.92 -7.20 -6.17
N GLY A 300 -10.15 -7.22 -4.85
CA GLY A 300 -9.16 -6.82 -3.84
C GLY A 300 -9.15 -5.33 -3.49
N ARG A 301 -10.10 -4.53 -4.01
CA ARG A 301 -10.15 -3.07 -3.81
C ARG A 301 -10.42 -2.68 -2.34
N PHE A 302 -11.20 -3.47 -1.60
CA PHE A 302 -11.64 -3.13 -0.24
C PHE A 302 -10.85 -3.80 0.88
N LEU A 303 -10.04 -4.81 0.56
CA LEU A 303 -9.39 -5.66 1.57
C LEU A 303 -7.87 -5.56 1.47
N ARG A 304 -7.34 -4.34 1.62
CA ARG A 304 -5.88 -4.11 1.74
C ARG A 304 -5.25 -4.95 2.85
N SER A 305 -6.02 -5.29 3.90
CA SER A 305 -5.59 -6.14 5.00
C SER A 305 -5.40 -7.61 4.63
N ILE A 306 -5.98 -8.08 3.52
CA ILE A 306 -5.91 -9.49 3.08
C ILE A 306 -5.19 -9.64 1.73
N GLU A 307 -4.34 -8.67 1.39
CA GLU A 307 -3.48 -8.76 0.22
C GLU A 307 -2.67 -10.06 0.24
N GLY A 308 -2.73 -10.83 -0.84
CA GLY A 308 -2.12 -12.16 -0.93
C GLY A 308 -2.90 -13.31 -0.27
N TYR A 309 -4.03 -13.04 0.41
CA TYR A 309 -4.91 -14.09 0.93
C TYR A 309 -5.78 -14.64 -0.21
N GLY A 310 -5.30 -15.68 -0.89
CA GLY A 310 -5.93 -16.25 -2.08
C GLY A 310 -6.51 -17.63 -1.84
N ASP A 311 -6.71 -18.37 -2.93
CA ASP A 311 -7.29 -19.72 -2.93
C ASP A 311 -6.63 -20.64 -1.91
N ARG A 312 -5.28 -20.65 -1.89
CA ARG A 312 -4.52 -21.57 -1.06
C ARG A 312 -4.75 -21.32 0.42
N GLU A 313 -4.77 -20.06 0.84
CA GLU A 313 -4.98 -19.67 2.23
C GLU A 313 -6.43 -19.95 2.66
N VAL A 314 -7.40 -19.57 1.82
CA VAL A 314 -8.83 -19.82 2.06
C VAL A 314 -9.11 -21.32 2.19
N ILE A 315 -8.60 -22.14 1.26
CA ILE A 315 -8.77 -23.60 1.26
C ILE A 315 -8.18 -24.21 2.54
N ARG A 316 -6.96 -23.80 2.91
CA ARG A 316 -6.29 -24.29 4.13
C ARG A 316 -7.08 -23.97 5.38
N ASP A 317 -7.66 -22.78 5.48
CA ASP A 317 -8.43 -22.38 6.65
C ASP A 317 -9.80 -23.10 6.71
N ILE A 318 -10.45 -23.33 5.56
CA ILE A 318 -11.64 -24.20 5.48
C ILE A 318 -11.30 -25.62 5.95
N GLU A 319 -10.21 -26.22 5.48
CA GLU A 319 -9.77 -27.56 5.90
C GLU A 319 -9.47 -27.66 7.40
N ARG A 320 -8.87 -26.60 7.96
CA ARG A 320 -8.64 -26.51 9.40
C ARG A 320 -9.96 -26.48 10.18
N ILE A 321 -10.96 -25.74 9.69
CA ILE A 321 -12.29 -25.69 10.32
C ILE A 321 -12.95 -27.07 10.24
N GLU A 322 -12.95 -27.72 9.08
CA GLU A 322 -13.54 -29.06 8.91
C GLU A 322 -12.94 -30.09 9.85
N LYS A 323 -11.60 -30.19 9.90
CA LYS A 323 -10.91 -31.14 10.78
C LYS A 323 -11.20 -30.87 12.25
N ARG A 324 -11.16 -29.60 12.68
CA ARG A 324 -11.37 -29.20 14.07
C ARG A 324 -12.81 -29.36 14.54
N ARG A 325 -13.79 -29.23 13.63
CA ARG A 325 -15.22 -29.27 13.92
C ARG A 325 -15.90 -30.56 13.48
N ASN A 326 -15.12 -31.52 12.97
CA ASN A 326 -15.59 -32.79 12.41
C ASN A 326 -16.71 -32.60 11.35
N LEU A 327 -16.50 -31.67 10.42
CA LEU A 327 -17.45 -31.40 9.33
C LEU A 327 -17.19 -32.29 8.10
N PRO A 328 -18.22 -32.57 7.29
CA PRO A 328 -18.02 -33.08 5.95
C PRO A 328 -17.23 -32.07 5.10
N LYS A 329 -16.59 -32.57 4.03
CA LYS A 329 -15.85 -31.71 3.08
C LYS A 329 -16.78 -30.67 2.43
N LEU A 330 -16.49 -29.40 2.67
CA LEU A 330 -17.12 -28.23 2.06
C LEU A 330 -16.55 -27.99 0.65
N PRO A 331 -17.29 -27.31 -0.25
CA PRO A 331 -16.75 -26.94 -1.55
C PRO A 331 -15.53 -26.02 -1.43
N ARG A 332 -14.55 -26.20 -2.33
CA ARG A 332 -13.34 -25.38 -2.39
C ARG A 332 -13.52 -24.27 -3.43
N PRO A 333 -13.33 -22.99 -3.10
CA PRO A 333 -13.35 -21.91 -4.09
C PRO A 333 -12.15 -22.04 -5.04
N LYS A 334 -12.30 -21.60 -6.30
CA LYS A 334 -11.25 -21.64 -7.33
C LYS A 334 -11.13 -20.31 -8.07
N GLY A 335 -9.92 -19.80 -8.22
CA GLY A 335 -9.63 -18.56 -8.93
C GLY A 335 -10.15 -17.31 -8.21
N LEU A 336 -10.01 -17.20 -6.89
CA LEU A 336 -10.45 -16.02 -6.12
C LEU A 336 -9.64 -14.76 -6.49
N LEU A 337 -8.36 -14.93 -6.81
CA LEU A 337 -7.48 -13.83 -7.24
C LEU A 337 -7.33 -13.72 -8.76
N ALA A 338 -8.02 -14.57 -9.52
CA ALA A 338 -7.94 -14.50 -10.97
C ALA A 338 -8.48 -13.13 -11.42
N ARG A 339 -7.61 -12.35 -12.06
CA ARG A 339 -8.06 -11.14 -12.77
C ARG A 339 -9.05 -11.61 -13.82
N THR A 340 -10.33 -11.34 -13.58
CA THR A 340 -11.31 -11.37 -14.66
C THR A 340 -10.87 -10.27 -15.62
N GLY A 341 -10.74 -10.61 -16.91
CA GLY A 341 -10.13 -9.75 -17.93
C GLY A 341 -10.78 -8.37 -18.06
N PRO A 342 -10.26 -7.49 -18.94
CA PRO A 342 -10.87 -6.18 -19.17
C PRO A 342 -12.38 -6.34 -19.40
N ALA A 343 -13.16 -5.52 -18.70
CA ALA A 343 -14.61 -5.65 -18.62
C ALA A 343 -15.21 -5.76 -20.04
N PRO A 344 -16.08 -6.76 -20.31
CA PRO A 344 -16.91 -6.71 -21.50
C PRO A 344 -17.67 -5.39 -21.50
N ASP A 345 -17.50 -4.66 -22.60
CA ASP A 345 -18.10 -3.39 -23.00
C ASP A 345 -18.90 -2.65 -21.91
N GLN A 346 -18.38 -1.49 -21.47
CA GLN A 346 -19.04 -0.59 -20.53
C GLN A 346 -20.29 0.10 -21.14
N GLY A 347 -20.72 -0.30 -22.35
CA GLY A 347 -21.77 0.34 -23.14
C GLY A 347 -23.18 0.29 -22.56
N ALA A 348 -23.49 -0.64 -21.66
CA ALA A 348 -24.74 -0.59 -20.90
C ALA A 348 -24.49 0.16 -19.59
N ARG A 349 -24.94 1.43 -19.53
CA ARG A 349 -24.93 2.25 -18.31
C ARG A 349 -25.44 1.43 -17.12
N ARG A 350 -24.52 0.94 -16.28
CA ARG A 350 -24.87 0.23 -15.05
C ARG A 350 -25.52 1.24 -14.11
N TYR A 351 -26.72 0.93 -13.66
CA TYR A 351 -27.40 1.74 -12.68
C TYR A 351 -26.46 2.03 -11.50
N THR A 352 -26.38 3.31 -11.17
CA THR A 352 -25.52 3.84 -10.10
C THR A 352 -26.43 4.64 -9.22
N SER A 353 -26.74 4.13 -8.03
CA SER A 353 -27.59 4.81 -7.07
C SER A 353 -26.95 6.10 -6.55
N ALA A 354 -27.73 6.95 -5.90
CA ALA A 354 -27.19 8.09 -5.17
C ALA A 354 -26.52 7.69 -3.84
N PHE A 355 -26.37 6.40 -3.55
CA PHE A 355 -25.93 5.89 -2.25
C PHE A 355 -24.57 5.19 -2.31
N ALA A 356 -23.87 5.23 -1.19
CA ALA A 356 -22.64 4.50 -0.91
C ALA A 356 -22.70 3.91 0.51
N PHE A 357 -21.82 2.96 0.80
CA PHE A 357 -21.68 2.36 2.13
C PHE A 357 -20.23 2.40 2.60
N SER A 358 -20.02 2.76 3.86
CA SER A 358 -18.73 2.60 4.54
C SER A 358 -18.95 2.15 5.99
N PRO A 359 -18.01 1.39 6.59
CA PRO A 359 -18.18 0.88 7.96
C PRO A 359 -18.37 1.96 9.02
N ASP A 360 -17.72 3.10 8.84
CA ASP A 360 -17.72 4.24 9.76
C ASP A 360 -18.99 5.09 9.66
N LYS A 361 -19.59 5.21 8.47
CA LYS A 361 -20.74 6.11 8.21
C LYS A 361 -22.06 5.36 8.01
N GLY A 362 -22.01 4.04 7.80
CA GLY A 362 -23.14 3.27 7.33
C GLY A 362 -23.54 3.64 5.90
N LEU A 363 -24.84 3.58 5.60
CA LEU A 363 -25.36 4.07 4.33
C LEU A 363 -25.26 5.60 4.31
N HIS A 364 -24.75 6.15 3.21
CA HIS A 364 -24.63 7.59 3.01
C HIS A 364 -24.83 7.93 1.54
N LEU A 365 -24.98 9.21 1.21
CA LEU A 365 -24.99 9.61 -0.20
C LEU A 365 -23.63 9.32 -0.83
N ARG A 366 -23.62 8.91 -2.09
CA ARG A 366 -22.40 8.78 -2.87
C ARG A 366 -21.85 10.20 -3.10
N PRO A 367 -20.56 10.45 -2.87
CA PRO A 367 -19.97 11.74 -3.25
C PRO A 367 -20.15 11.92 -4.77
N PRO A 368 -20.33 13.17 -5.24
CA PRO A 368 -20.48 13.43 -6.67
C PRO A 368 -19.36 12.71 -7.43
N ARG A 369 -19.72 11.80 -8.35
CA ARG A 369 -18.75 11.15 -9.23
C ARG A 369 -18.16 12.26 -10.10
N LEU A 370 -16.91 12.61 -9.83
CA LEU A 370 -16.08 13.26 -10.82
C LEU A 370 -15.73 12.17 -11.82
N ASP A 371 -16.12 12.34 -13.08
CA ASP A 371 -15.80 11.40 -14.16
C ASP A 371 -14.29 11.22 -14.24
N TYR A 372 -13.80 10.11 -13.69
CA TYR A 372 -12.46 9.65 -13.90
C TYR A 372 -12.43 8.90 -15.22
N SER A 373 -12.40 9.62 -16.34
CA SER A 373 -11.68 9.08 -17.49
C SER A 373 -10.23 8.97 -17.02
N TYR A 374 -9.78 7.75 -16.72
CA TYR A 374 -8.36 7.48 -16.63
C TYR A 374 -7.78 7.84 -18.01
N ALA A 375 -7.25 9.06 -18.14
CA ALA A 375 -6.32 9.35 -19.20
C ALA A 375 -5.08 8.48 -18.89
N ASP A 376 -4.83 7.54 -19.79
CA ASP A 376 -3.73 6.57 -19.76
C ASP A 376 -2.35 7.18 -19.44
#